data_AF-A0A0G1X6N4-F1
#
_entry.id   AF-A0A0G1X6N4-F1
#
_cell.length_a   1.000
_cell.length_b   1.000
_cell.length_c   1.000
_cell.angle_alpha   90.00
_cell.angle_beta   90.00
_cell.angle_gamma   90.00
#
_symmetry.space_group_name_H-M   'P 1'
#
loop_
_entity.id
_entity.type
_entity.pdbx_description
1 polymer ?
#
loop_
_entity_poly.entity_id
_entity_poly.type
_entity_poly.pdbx_seq_one_letter_code
_entity_poly.pdbx_strand_id
1 'polypeptide(L)' 'MEHPDKDITQALTRLNDALCAWERSTGRESVLILREQGGFVHRTASGKPGIPEDIEDDFLLRRIRES' A
#
# COMPACT_ATOMS: atom_id res chain seq x y z
N MET A 1 8.34 -8.93 -2.57
CA MET A 1 9.23 -9.25 -1.43
C MET A 1 8.34 -9.49 -0.23
N GLU A 2 8.44 -10.66 0.41
CA GLU A 2 7.60 -11.04 1.56
C GLU A 2 8.32 -10.67 2.87
N HIS A 3 7.57 -10.23 3.88
CA HIS A 3 8.14 -9.94 5.20
C HIS A 3 8.54 -11.27 5.87
N PRO A 4 9.71 -11.37 6.54
CA PRO A 4 10.17 -12.63 7.14
C PRO A 4 9.23 -13.15 8.25
N ASP A 5 8.56 -12.23 8.95
CA ASP A 5 7.52 -12.55 9.93
C ASP A 5 6.17 -12.85 9.24
N LYS A 6 5.63 -14.04 9.53
CA LYS A 6 4.35 -14.53 8.99
C LYS A 6 3.15 -13.80 9.56
N ASP A 7 3.20 -13.36 10.81
CA ASP A 7 2.09 -12.64 11.45
C ASP A 7 1.97 -11.24 10.84
N ILE A 8 3.11 -10.62 10.56
CA ILE A 8 3.16 -9.35 9.82
C ILE A 8 2.59 -9.56 8.42
N THR A 9 3.03 -10.59 7.68
CA THR A 9 2.50 -10.88 6.34
C THR A 9 0.97 -11.06 6.36
N GLN A 10 0.42 -11.81 7.32
CA GLN A 10 -1.03 -11.96 7.45
C GLN A 10 -1.75 -10.63 7.76
N ALA A 11 -1.17 -9.79 8.63
CA ALA A 11 -1.72 -8.48 8.92
C ALA A 11 -1.73 -7.59 7.67
N LEU A 12 -0.67 -7.63 6.85
CA LEU A 12 -0.61 -6.92 5.57
C LEU A 12 -1.69 -7.39 4.59
N THR A 13 -1.90 -8.69 4.47
CA THR A 13 -2.97 -9.26 3.63
C THR A 13 -4.33 -8.75 4.09
N ARG A 14 -4.65 -8.84 5.39
CA ARG A 14 -5.94 -8.38 5.93
C ARG A 14 -6.17 -6.89 5.72
N LEU A 15 -5.11 -6.08 5.86
CA LEU A 15 -5.18 -4.64 5.61
C LEU A 15 -5.45 -4.34 4.14
N ASN A 16 -4.78 -5.04 3.22
CA ASN A 16 -5.05 -4.92 1.78
C ASN A 16 -6.49 -5.31 1.43
N ASP A 17 -7.00 -6.40 2.01
CA ASP A 17 -8.37 -6.85 1.76
C ASP A 17 -9.40 -5.82 2.23
N ALA A 18 -9.17 -5.21 3.40
CA ALA A 18 -10.01 -4.15 3.94
C ALA A 18 -9.99 -2.89 3.04
N LEU A 19 -8.82 -2.50 2.54
CA LEU A 19 -8.68 -1.41 1.57
C LEU A 19 -9.45 -1.71 0.29
N CYS A 20 -9.31 -2.90 -0.28
CA CYS A 20 -10.06 -3.30 -1.48
C CYS A 20 -11.58 -3.26 -1.25
N ALA A 21 -12.03 -3.68 -0.07
CA ALA A 21 -13.45 -3.63 0.28
C ALA A 21 -13.94 -2.18 0.37
N TRP A 22 -13.14 -1.30 0.97
CA TRP A 22 -13.44 0.12 1.04
C TRP A 22 -13.51 0.75 -0.36
N GLU A 23 -12.51 0.54 -1.22
CA GLU A 23 -12.48 1.05 -2.59
C GLU A 23 -13.72 0.65 -3.40
N ARG A 24 -14.12 -0.63 -3.29
CA ARG A 24 -15.35 -1.13 -3.93
C ARG A 24 -16.61 -0.46 -3.39
N SER A 25 -16.65 -0.16 -2.09
CA SER A 25 -17.82 0.46 -1.46
C SER A 25 -17.94 1.96 -1.76
N THR A 26 -16.81 2.65 -1.97
CA THR A 26 -16.79 4.10 -2.15
C THR A 26 -16.54 4.54 -3.60
N GLY A 27 -16.10 3.63 -4.47
CA GLY A 27 -15.65 3.94 -5.83
C GLY A 27 -14.37 4.80 -5.87
N ARG A 28 -13.62 4.83 -4.77
CA ARG A 28 -12.38 5.62 -4.63
C ARG A 28 -11.18 4.71 -4.75
N GLU A 29 -10.08 5.23 -5.25
CA GLU A 29 -8.79 4.52 -5.32
C GLU A 29 -7.97 4.77 -4.05
N SER A 30 -7.16 3.78 -3.67
CA SER A 30 -6.27 3.85 -2.51
C SER A 30 -4.89 3.27 -2.81
N VAL A 31 -3.89 3.77 -2.07
CA VAL A 31 -2.53 3.24 -2.09
C VAL A 31 -2.11 2.96 -0.66
N LEU A 32 -1.59 1.76 -0.42
CA LEU A 32 -0.98 1.39 0.85
C LEU A 32 0.54 1.36 0.69
N ILE A 33 1.20 2.11 1.56
CA ILE A 33 2.66 2.25 1.58
C ILE A 33 3.12 1.99 2.99
N LEU A 34 3.94 0.96 3.16
CA LEU A 34 4.58 0.64 4.42
C LEU A 34 6.08 0.69 4.20
N ARG A 35 6.75 1.51 5.01
CA ARG A 35 8.20 1.67 5.02
C ARG A 35 8.69 1.34 6.42
N GLU A 36 9.52 0.32 6.52
CA GLU A 36 10.31 0.07 7.72
C GLU A 36 11.60 0.90 7.64
N GLN A 37 12.04 1.48 8.77
CA GLN A 37 13.40 2.03 8.84
C GLN A 37 14.40 0.89 8.73
N GLY A 38 14.97 0.66 7.54
CA GLY A 38 15.99 -0.36 7.32
C GLY A 38 15.80 -1.26 6.10
N GLY A 39 14.73 -1.12 5.30
CA GLY A 39 14.69 -1.70 3.95
C GLY A 39 13.43 -2.47 3.55
N PHE A 40 12.50 -2.78 4.48
CA PHE A 40 11.22 -3.35 4.07
C PHE A 40 10.31 -2.26 3.49
N VAL A 41 9.93 -2.45 2.23
CA VAL A 41 8.98 -1.57 1.53
C VAL A 41 7.86 -2.45 0.98
N HIS A 42 6.64 -2.28 1.50
CA HIS A 42 5.43 -2.87 0.94
C HIS A 42 4.58 -1.81 0.29
N ARG A 43 4.23 -2.03 -0.98
CA ARG A 43 3.45 -1.10 -1.81
C ARG A 43 2.35 -1.85 -2.55
N THR A 44 1.11 -1.43 -2.35
CA THR A 44 -0.07 -1.98 -3.02
C THR A 44 -0.99 -0.86 -3.49
N ALA A 45 -1.47 -0.96 -4.73
CA ALA A 45 -2.50 -0.10 -5.29
C ALA A 45 -3.68 -0.99 -5.70
N SER A 46 -4.88 -0.66 -5.22
CA SER A 46 -6.07 -1.47 -5.43
C SER A 46 -5.90 -2.96 -5.12
N GLY A 47 -5.20 -3.25 -4.01
CA GLY A 47 -4.91 -4.61 -3.56
C GLY A 47 -3.84 -5.37 -4.33
N LYS A 48 -3.32 -4.82 -5.44
CA LYS A 48 -2.30 -5.50 -6.24
C LYS A 48 -0.91 -5.17 -5.70
N PRO A 49 -0.12 -6.18 -5.28
CA PRO A 49 1.27 -5.96 -4.88
C PRO A 49 2.12 -5.62 -6.11
N GLY A 50 3.01 -4.64 -5.98
CA GLY A 50 3.97 -4.28 -7.03
C GLY A 50 3.66 -2.98 -7.77
N ILE A 51 3.61 -1.86 -7.04
CA ILE A 51 3.70 -0.52 -7.64
C ILE A 51 5.10 -0.35 -8.28
N PRO A 52 5.26 0.35 -9.42
CA PRO A 52 6.58 0.62 -10.02
C PRO A 52 7.58 1.22 -9.03
N GLU A 53 8.86 0.88 -9.19
CA GLU A 53 9.95 1.43 -8.39
C GLU A 53 10.14 2.93 -8.66
N ASP A 54 10.45 3.65 -7.58
CA ASP A 54 10.57 5.12 -7.45
C ASP A 54 9.34 5.97 -7.77
N ILE A 55 8.46 6.02 -6.77
CA ILE A 55 7.67 7.20 -6.51
C ILE A 55 8.14 7.75 -5.15
N GLU A 56 8.84 8.88 -5.18
CA GLU A 56 9.26 9.65 -4.01
C GLU A 56 8.03 10.03 -3.15
N ASP A 57 8.20 10.09 -1.82
CA ASP A 57 7.10 10.41 -0.91
C ASP A 57 6.45 11.76 -1.25
N ASP A 58 7.25 12.72 -1.70
CA ASP A 58 6.80 14.02 -2.17
C ASP A 58 5.85 13.95 -3.37
N PHE A 59 6.08 13.00 -4.29
CA PHE A 59 5.19 12.82 -5.43
C PHE A 59 3.83 12.25 -5.00
N LEU A 60 3.83 11.29 -4.07
CA LEU A 60 2.61 10.68 -3.54
C LEU A 60 1.78 11.69 -2.75
N LEU A 61 2.44 12.47 -1.89
CA LEU A 61 1.78 13.49 -1.08
C LEU A 61 1.21 14.65 -1.92
N ARG A 62 1.88 15.04 -3.02
CA ARG A 62 1.36 16.04 -3.96
C ARG A 62 0.08 15.56 -4.65
N ARG A 63 0.07 14.32 -5.16
CA ARG A 63 -1.07 13.77 -5.91
C ARG A 63 -2.32 13.60 -5.05
N ILE A 64 -2.16 13.25 -3.77
CA ILE A 64 -3.27 13.16 -2.80
C ILE A 64 -3.84 14.54 -2.46
N ARG A 65 -3.01 15.59 -2.44
CA ARG A 65 -3.46 16.97 -2.17
C ARG A 65 -4.20 17.63 -3.34
N GLU A 66 -4.05 17.11 -4.55
CA GLU A 66 -4.63 17.65 -5.78
C GLU A 66 -5.94 16.96 -6.20
N SER A 67 -6.37 15.90 -5.49
CA SER A 67 -7.65 15.18 -5.70
C SER A 67 -8.70 15.55 -4.65
#